data_AF-A0A945BBB5-F1
#
_entry.id   AF-A0A945BBB5-F1
#
_cell.length_a   1.000
_cell.length_b   1.000
_cell.length_c   1.000
_cell.angle_alpha   90.00
_cell.angle_beta   90.00
_cell.angle_gamma   90.00
#
_symmetry.space_group_name_H-M   'P 1'
#
loop_
_entity.id
_entity.type
_entity.pdbx_description
1 polymer ?
#
loop_
_entity_poly.entity_id
_entity_poly.type
_entity_poly.pdbx_seq_one_letter_code
_entity_poly.pdbx_strand_id
1 'polypeptide(L)'
;MAQIQRQTQRLLLFFLLCSSFQTTGSEEKNQEANNSIAEGEMFYQENVSPMFAQNGCLKCHARGYIRPNISYESMLRRLAIGDSAENNVLVYKIGNVRSFSSSIPNHPGGQRCATLDTEPCKAVRQWWAIEFGIARTEK
;
A
#
# COMPACT_ATOMS: atom_id res chain seq x y z
N MET A 1 -31.98 -26.29 -60.86
CA MET A 1 -33.46 -26.49 -60.86
C MET A 1 -33.73 -27.71 -60.01
N ALA A 2 -34.51 -27.77 -58.93
CA ALA A 2 -35.37 -26.89 -58.12
C ALA A 2 -35.39 -27.54 -56.72
N GLN A 3 -35.09 -26.86 -55.61
CA GLN A 3 -35.95 -26.03 -54.76
C GLN A 3 -37.07 -26.79 -53.98
N ILE A 4 -37.08 -26.51 -52.66
CA ILE A 4 -38.22 -26.40 -51.71
C ILE A 4 -38.44 -27.52 -50.65
N GLN A 5 -37.94 -27.19 -49.45
CA GLN A 5 -38.53 -27.21 -48.08
C GLN A 5 -39.73 -28.08 -47.69
N ARG A 6 -39.68 -28.63 -46.45
CA ARG A 6 -40.66 -28.40 -45.36
C ARG A 6 -40.18 -28.93 -43.99
N GLN A 7 -40.08 -28.05 -42.99
CA GLN A 7 -40.87 -28.00 -41.74
C GLN A 7 -40.48 -29.03 -40.65
N THR A 8 -39.76 -28.63 -39.58
CA THR A 8 -40.20 -28.07 -38.28
C THR A 8 -40.38 -29.10 -37.15
N GLN A 9 -39.92 -28.66 -35.97
CA GLN A 9 -40.36 -28.99 -34.60
C GLN A 9 -39.68 -30.12 -33.79
N ARG A 10 -39.14 -29.64 -32.65
CA ARG A 10 -39.15 -30.22 -31.30
C ARG A 10 -38.24 -31.43 -31.04
N LEU A 11 -37.18 -31.20 -30.25
CA LEU A 11 -37.20 -31.65 -28.86
C LEU A 11 -36.12 -30.92 -28.03
N LEU A 12 -36.55 -30.31 -26.94
CA LEU A 12 -35.68 -29.80 -25.88
C LEU A 12 -34.91 -30.98 -25.26
N LEU A 13 -33.59 -30.89 -25.22
CA LEU A 13 -32.78 -31.61 -24.25
C LEU A 13 -32.33 -30.60 -23.18
N PHE A 14 -33.08 -30.60 -22.08
CA PHE A 14 -32.71 -30.00 -20.80
C PHE A 14 -31.41 -30.69 -20.32
N PHE A 15 -30.26 -30.06 -20.55
CA PHE A 15 -29.02 -30.48 -19.91
C PHE A 15 -29.00 -30.00 -18.46
N LEU A 16 -28.97 -30.97 -17.57
CA LEU A 16 -28.49 -30.84 -16.20
C LEU A 16 -27.10 -30.20 -16.16
N LEU A 17 -27.01 -29.00 -15.61
CA LEU A 17 -25.79 -28.51 -14.96
C LEU A 17 -26.21 -27.72 -13.71
N CYS A 18 -26.50 -28.46 -12.65
CA CYS A 18 -26.38 -27.95 -11.28
C CYS A 18 -24.88 -27.83 -10.99
N SER A 19 -24.25 -26.79 -11.53
CA SER A 19 -22.84 -26.50 -11.33
C SER A 19 -22.71 -25.48 -10.22
N SER A 20 -22.32 -25.98 -9.05
CA SER A 20 -21.46 -25.33 -8.05
C SER A 20 -21.51 -23.81 -8.01
N PHE A 21 -22.28 -23.26 -7.06
CA PHE A 21 -22.00 -21.92 -6.55
C PHE A 21 -20.54 -21.91 -6.04
N GLN A 22 -19.66 -21.28 -6.80
CA GLN A 22 -18.26 -21.09 -6.45
C GLN A 22 -18.16 -20.06 -5.33
N THR A 23 -17.71 -20.50 -4.15
CA THR A 23 -17.22 -19.63 -3.07
C THR A 23 -15.82 -19.12 -3.45
N THR A 24 -15.67 -18.36 -4.53
CA THR A 24 -14.36 -17.83 -4.99
C THR A 24 -13.99 -16.49 -4.34
N GLY A 25 -14.97 -15.70 -3.94
CA GLY A 25 -14.73 -14.32 -3.48
C GLY A 25 -13.97 -14.20 -2.15
N SER A 26 -14.01 -15.21 -1.27
CA SER A 26 -13.28 -15.15 0.00
C SER A 26 -11.81 -15.57 -0.13
N GLU A 27 -11.51 -16.50 -1.04
CA GLU A 27 -10.15 -17.00 -1.23
C GLU A 27 -9.32 -16.02 -2.06
N GLU A 28 -9.93 -15.45 -3.12
CA GLU A 28 -9.30 -14.43 -3.96
C GLU A 28 -8.95 -13.17 -3.17
N LYS A 29 -9.86 -12.69 -2.32
CA LYS A 29 -9.63 -11.53 -1.45
C LYS A 29 -8.54 -11.76 -0.40
N ASN A 30 -8.45 -12.97 0.15
CA ASN A 30 -7.39 -13.33 1.10
C ASN A 30 -6.03 -13.45 0.39
N GLN A 31 -6.00 -13.96 -0.83
CA GLN A 31 -4.78 -14.04 -1.64
C GLN A 31 -4.27 -12.64 -2.02
N GLU A 32 -5.16 -11.74 -2.43
CA GLU A 32 -4.83 -10.34 -2.76
C GLU A 32 -4.27 -9.58 -1.54
N ALA A 33 -4.91 -9.71 -0.37
CA ALA A 33 -4.44 -9.10 0.86
C ALA A 33 -3.07 -9.65 1.33
N ASN A 34 -2.84 -10.96 1.19
CA ASN A 34 -1.54 -11.55 1.52
C ASN A 34 -0.43 -11.07 0.55
N ASN A 35 -0.74 -10.95 -0.73
CA ASN A 35 0.18 -10.43 -1.73
C ASN A 35 0.53 -8.96 -1.46
N SER A 36 -0.45 -8.14 -1.05
CA SER A 36 -0.20 -6.72 -0.75
C SER A 36 0.68 -6.53 0.50
N ILE A 37 0.50 -7.36 1.54
CA ILE A 37 1.36 -7.33 2.74
C ILE A 37 2.81 -7.68 2.37
N ALA A 38 3.01 -8.71 1.54
CA ALA A 38 4.34 -9.10 1.08
C ALA A 38 5.00 -7.99 0.23
N GLU A 39 4.23 -7.35 -0.65
CA GLU A 39 4.71 -6.23 -1.48
C GLU A 39 5.14 -5.03 -0.63
N GLY A 40 4.33 -4.66 0.38
CA GLY A 40 4.61 -3.57 1.30
C GLY A 40 5.89 -3.77 2.11
N GLU A 41 6.07 -4.97 2.68
CA GLU A 41 7.27 -5.30 3.44
C GLU A 41 8.53 -5.33 2.56
N MET A 42 8.46 -5.93 1.37
CA MET A 42 9.58 -5.92 0.43
C MET A 42 9.95 -4.49 0.02
N PHE A 43 8.95 -3.69 -0.36
CA PHE A 43 9.19 -2.29 -0.74
C PHE A 43 9.82 -1.50 0.41
N TYR A 44 9.36 -1.71 1.65
CA TYR A 44 9.94 -1.09 2.82
C TYR A 44 11.43 -1.43 2.98
N GLN A 45 11.78 -2.72 2.89
CA GLN A 45 13.15 -3.19 3.08
C GLN A 45 14.09 -2.67 1.99
N GLU A 46 13.63 -2.64 0.75
CA GLU A 46 14.45 -2.27 -0.42
C GLU A 46 14.55 -0.76 -0.65
N ASN A 47 13.49 0.00 -0.33
CA ASN A 47 13.37 1.41 -0.73
C ASN A 47 13.27 2.35 0.47
N VAL A 48 12.47 2.03 1.49
CA VAL A 48 12.22 2.96 2.60
C VAL A 48 13.34 2.93 3.64
N SER A 49 13.69 1.74 4.11
CA SER A 49 14.71 1.54 5.16
C SER A 49 16.08 2.11 4.77
N PRO A 50 16.58 1.91 3.52
CA PRO A 50 17.84 2.52 3.09
C PRO A 50 17.78 4.05 3.08
N MET A 51 16.65 4.65 2.69
CA MET A 51 16.49 6.10 2.70
C MET A 51 16.48 6.66 4.13
N PHE A 52 15.85 5.96 5.09
CA PHE A 52 15.97 6.32 6.52
C PHE A 52 17.40 6.21 7.04
N ALA A 53 18.15 5.19 6.62
CA ALA A 53 19.54 5.03 7.01
C ALA A 53 20.43 6.17 6.47
N GLN A 54 20.33 6.45 5.17
CA GLN A 54 21.08 7.52 4.50
C GLN A 54 20.73 8.89 5.08
N ASN A 55 19.47 9.10 5.44
CA ASN A 55 18.98 10.32 6.05
C ASN A 55 19.32 10.46 7.54
N GLY A 56 20.04 9.49 8.13
CA GLY A 56 20.54 9.56 9.51
C GLY A 56 19.50 9.25 10.59
N CYS A 57 18.33 8.72 10.24
CA CYS A 57 17.28 8.35 11.20
C CYS A 57 17.77 7.27 12.18
N LEU A 58 18.64 6.37 11.71
CA LEU A 58 19.26 5.32 12.52
C LEU A 58 20.08 5.84 13.71
N LYS A 59 20.57 7.08 13.66
CA LYS A 59 21.33 7.66 14.78
C LYS A 59 20.50 7.72 16.07
N CYS A 60 19.19 7.92 15.95
CA CYS A 60 18.26 7.94 17.08
C CYS A 60 17.38 6.69 17.14
N HIS A 61 16.98 6.16 15.99
CA HIS A 61 15.97 5.09 15.90
C HIS A 61 16.56 3.70 15.64
N ALA A 62 17.86 3.51 15.89
CA ALA A 62 18.45 2.18 16.00
C ALA A 62 17.81 1.39 17.17
N ARG A 63 17.92 0.06 17.10
CA ARG A 63 17.37 -0.85 18.12
C ARG A 63 17.98 -0.51 19.49
N GLY A 64 17.13 -0.14 20.45
CA GLY A 64 17.50 0.06 21.85
C GLY A 64 17.86 1.49 22.26
N TYR A 65 17.80 2.49 21.36
CA TYR A 65 18.07 3.89 21.71
C TYR A 65 16.79 4.69 21.95
N ILE A 66 16.07 5.09 20.89
CA ILE A 66 14.78 5.79 20.98
C ILE A 66 13.72 5.03 20.17
N ARG A 67 12.54 4.85 20.75
CA ARG A 67 11.36 4.28 20.06
C ARG A 67 10.70 5.35 19.18
N PRO A 68 10.10 4.99 18.03
CA PRO A 68 10.08 3.66 17.43
C PRO A 68 11.43 3.27 16.84
N ASN A 69 11.70 1.97 16.69
CA ASN A 69 12.79 1.50 15.85
C ASN A 69 12.37 1.57 14.37
N ILE A 70 13.33 1.67 13.46
CA ILE A 70 13.06 1.66 12.01
C ILE A 70 12.80 0.23 11.45
N SER A 71 12.13 -0.64 12.21
CA SER A 71 11.66 -1.92 11.65
C SER A 71 10.36 -1.70 10.88
N TYR A 72 10.11 -2.53 9.86
CA TYR A 72 8.87 -2.51 9.06
C TYR A 72 7.62 -2.35 9.95
N GLU A 73 7.41 -3.30 10.85
CA GLU A 73 6.31 -3.31 11.82
C GLU A 73 6.09 -2.00 12.58
N SER A 74 7.17 -1.40 13.07
CA SER A 74 7.09 -0.19 13.87
C SER A 74 6.81 1.03 13.00
N MET A 75 7.38 1.07 11.81
CA MET A 75 7.15 2.15 10.87
C MET A 75 5.75 2.04 10.24
N LEU A 76 5.25 0.84 9.95
CA LEU A 76 3.92 0.61 9.37
C LEU A 76 2.82 1.13 10.30
N ARG A 77 2.92 0.82 11.59
CA ARG A 77 2.02 1.38 12.61
C ARG A 77 2.03 2.91 12.66
N ARG A 78 3.17 3.55 12.34
CA ARG A 78 3.24 5.01 12.25
C ARG A 78 2.67 5.50 10.93
N LEU A 79 3.01 4.85 9.81
CA LEU A 79 2.52 5.15 8.48
C LEU A 79 0.99 5.14 8.41
N ALA A 80 0.35 4.22 9.13
CA ALA A 80 -1.11 4.12 9.26
C ALA A 80 -1.78 5.30 9.98
N ILE A 81 -1.02 6.13 10.73
CA ILE A 81 -1.52 7.34 11.39
C ILE A 81 -1.58 8.46 10.34
N GLY A 82 -2.68 8.50 9.59
CA GLY A 82 -2.88 9.43 8.49
C GLY A 82 -4.07 9.08 7.60
N ASP A 83 -4.49 10.04 6.77
CA ASP A 83 -5.57 9.85 5.79
C ASP A 83 -5.08 9.74 4.34
N SER A 84 -3.84 10.16 4.04
CA SER A 84 -3.26 10.08 2.69
C SER A 84 -1.74 9.86 2.71
N ALA A 85 -1.16 9.64 1.51
CA ALA A 85 0.28 9.56 1.33
C ALA A 85 0.99 10.85 1.80
N GLU A 86 0.40 12.01 1.59
CA GLU A 86 0.92 13.33 2.01
C GLU A 86 0.59 13.66 3.47
N ASN A 87 -0.51 13.12 3.98
CA ASN A 87 -1.03 13.35 5.33
C ASN A 87 -0.88 12.07 6.16
N ASN A 88 0.36 11.75 6.51
CA ASN A 88 0.67 10.75 7.54
C ASN A 88 1.78 11.25 8.47
N VAL A 89 1.86 10.64 9.66
CA VAL A 89 2.78 11.10 10.71
C VAL A 89 4.26 11.03 10.31
N LEU A 90 4.65 10.07 9.46
CA LEU A 90 6.05 9.94 9.04
C LEU A 90 6.44 11.13 8.17
N VAL A 91 5.62 11.47 7.17
CA VAL A 91 5.82 12.64 6.30
C VAL A 91 5.82 13.94 7.11
N TYR A 92 4.96 14.06 8.13
CA TYR A 92 4.96 15.23 9.02
C TYR A 92 6.25 15.42 9.79
N LYS A 93 6.85 14.33 10.25
CA LYS A 93 8.11 14.37 11.01
C LYS A 93 9.30 14.63 10.09
N ILE A 94 9.40 13.94 8.96
CA ILE A 94 10.62 13.97 8.12
C ILE A 94 10.58 15.05 7.03
N GLY A 95 9.40 15.53 6.64
CA GLY A 95 9.23 16.58 5.64
C GLY A 95 8.99 17.97 6.22
N ASN A 96 8.99 18.11 7.55
CA ASN A 96 8.69 19.36 8.25
C ASN A 96 7.36 20.01 7.82
N VAL A 97 6.44 19.20 7.29
CA VAL A 97 5.14 19.67 6.81
C VAL A 97 4.33 20.14 8.02
N ARG A 98 3.67 21.30 7.90
CA ARG A 98 2.89 21.91 8.99
C ARG A 98 3.73 22.32 10.20
N SER A 99 5.05 22.45 10.07
CA SER A 99 5.82 23.18 11.07
C SER A 99 5.36 24.63 11.12
N PHE A 100 5.37 25.22 12.31
CA PHE A 100 5.10 26.65 12.48
C PHE A 100 6.17 27.54 11.82
N SER A 101 7.37 27.00 11.57
CA SER A 101 8.46 27.68 10.88
C SER A 101 9.34 26.70 10.11
N SER A 102 9.80 27.09 8.92
CA SER A 102 10.75 26.31 8.12
C SER A 102 12.11 26.11 8.82
N SER A 103 12.46 27.02 9.72
CA SER A 103 13.70 26.97 10.52
C SER A 103 13.60 26.09 11.76
N ILE A 104 12.39 25.68 12.17
CA ILE A 104 12.19 24.92 13.40
C ILE A 104 11.60 23.55 13.04
N PRO A 105 12.37 22.46 13.23
CA PRO A 105 11.96 21.16 12.74
C PRO A 105 10.88 20.52 13.61
N ASN A 106 9.91 19.84 12.98
CA ASN A 106 8.90 19.02 13.65
C ASN A 106 9.48 17.79 14.39
N HIS A 107 10.69 17.39 14.01
CA HIS A 107 11.44 16.29 14.61
C HIS A 107 12.94 16.61 14.54
N PRO A 108 13.69 16.52 15.66
CA PRO A 108 15.12 16.74 15.64
C PRO A 108 15.88 15.58 14.99
N GLY A 109 17.05 15.87 14.44
CA GLY A 109 17.93 14.84 13.85
C GLY A 109 17.52 14.39 12.45
N GLY A 110 18.47 13.75 11.77
CA GLY A 110 18.37 13.41 10.35
C GLY A 110 18.29 14.63 9.43
N GLN A 111 18.42 14.41 8.13
CA GLN A 111 18.13 15.45 7.15
C GLN A 111 16.62 15.46 6.85
N ARG A 112 16.08 16.59 6.44
CA ARG A 112 14.68 16.69 6.04
C ARG A 112 14.60 16.52 4.54
N CYS A 113 13.49 15.97 4.05
CA CYS A 113 13.25 16.04 2.61
C CYS A 113 13.09 17.52 2.21
N ALA A 114 13.69 17.91 1.10
CA ALA A 114 13.62 19.29 0.61
C ALA A 114 12.21 19.62 0.09
N THR A 115 11.60 18.64 -0.58
CA THR A 115 10.19 18.61 -0.98
C THR A 115 9.61 17.22 -0.74
N LEU A 116 8.29 17.08 -0.86
CA LEU A 116 7.62 15.78 -0.76
C LEU A 116 7.95 14.80 -1.90
N ASP A 117 8.60 15.27 -2.97
CA ASP A 117 9.05 14.45 -4.09
C ASP A 117 10.53 14.08 -3.99
N THR A 118 11.18 14.45 -2.87
CA THR A 118 12.58 14.10 -2.56
C THR A 118 12.64 13.07 -1.44
N GLU A 119 13.73 12.31 -1.39
CA GLU A 119 13.94 11.32 -0.34
C GLU A 119 14.19 11.98 1.03
N PRO A 120 13.75 11.35 2.14
CA PRO A 120 13.04 10.08 2.22
C PRO A 120 11.50 10.18 2.03
N CYS A 121 10.95 11.38 1.81
CA CYS A 121 9.49 11.58 1.74
C CYS A 121 8.86 10.87 0.53
N LYS A 122 9.56 10.83 -0.60
CA LYS A 122 9.12 10.13 -1.81
C LYS A 122 8.90 8.64 -1.55
N ALA A 123 9.91 7.91 -1.04
CA ALA A 123 9.76 6.49 -0.74
C ALA A 123 8.65 6.22 0.28
N VAL A 124 8.50 7.06 1.31
CA VAL A 124 7.42 6.93 2.31
C VAL A 124 6.04 7.10 1.70
N ARG A 125 5.85 8.05 0.78
CA ARG A 125 4.58 8.26 0.07
C ARG A 125 4.23 7.09 -0.83
N GLN A 126 5.22 6.56 -1.56
CA GLN A 126 5.04 5.37 -2.39
C GLN A 126 4.67 4.15 -1.55
N TRP A 127 5.35 3.95 -0.42
CA TRP A 127 5.03 2.88 0.51
C TRP A 127 3.62 3.00 1.07
N TRP A 128 3.16 4.21 1.43
CA TRP A 128 1.78 4.43 1.85
C TRP A 128 0.77 3.99 0.79
N ALA A 129 1.04 4.28 -0.49
CA ALA A 129 0.15 3.89 -1.58
C ALA A 129 0.09 2.36 -1.76
N ILE A 130 1.19 1.65 -1.54
CA ILE A 130 1.23 0.18 -1.57
C ILE A 130 0.41 -0.40 -0.40
N GLU A 131 0.59 0.12 0.81
CA GLU A 131 -0.08 -0.39 2.01
C GLU A 131 -1.58 -0.06 2.07
N PHE A 132 -1.98 1.11 1.57
CA PHE A 132 -3.31 1.67 1.83
C PHE A 132 -4.05 2.20 0.60
N GLY A 133 -3.40 2.27 -0.57
CA GLY A 133 -3.99 2.83 -1.79
C GLY A 133 -5.10 1.98 -2.39
N ILE A 134 -4.96 0.65 -2.34
CA ILE A 134 -5.94 -0.30 -2.90
C ILE A 134 -7.22 -0.34 -2.03
N ALA A 135 -7.09 -0.23 -0.70
CA ALA A 135 -8.20 -0.39 0.24
C ALA A 135 -9.08 0.87 0.43
N ARG A 136 -8.71 2.03 -0.13
CA ARG A 136 -9.41 3.32 0.10
C ARG A 136 -10.12 3.88 -1.13
N THR A 137 -9.97 3.29 -2.31
CA THR A 137 -10.71 3.67 -3.52
C THR A 137 -12.14 3.13 -3.56
N GLU A 138 -12.53 2.26 -2.63
CA GLU A 138 -13.87 1.65 -2.55
C GLU A 138 -14.80 2.25 -1.48
N LYS A 139 -14.53 3.47 -0.98
CA LYS A 139 -15.35 4.12 0.05
C LYS A 139 -15.99 5.42 -0.41
#